data_AF-A0A183U3E1-F1
#
_entry.id   AF-A0A183U3E1-F1
#
_cell.length_a   1.000
_cell.length_b   1.000
_cell.length_c   1.000
_cell.angle_alpha   90.00
_cell.angle_beta   90.00
_cell.angle_gamma   90.00
#
_symmetry.space_group_name_H-M   'P 1'
#
loop_
_entity.id
_entity.type
_entity.pdbx_description
1 polymer ?
#
loop_
_entity_poly.entity_id
_entity_poly.type
_entity_poly.pdbx_seq_one_letter_code
_entity_poly.pdbx_strand_id
1 'polypeptide(L)'
;MLKNAYENDKMKGHVYPDVKAVVERLSATIPIYTYSSEPVLAQKLLFSHSTDGDITPLLSGYFDNSIGFKFDSDSYRKIASEMGVPPESILFLTDSEREARAARAAGCEVRVVVRQGNEAPSDAAKQDFQLISSFNEILSLFNS
;
A
#
# COMPACT_ATOMS: atom_id res chain seq x y z
N MET A 1 -16.45 10.28 16.18
CA MET A 1 -15.57 9.66 17.20
C MET A 1 -14.14 9.51 16.70
N LEU A 2 -13.89 8.87 15.55
CA LEU A 2 -12.52 8.72 15.00
C LEU A 2 -11.88 10.06 14.58
N LYS A 3 -12.61 10.89 13.81
CA LYS A 3 -12.18 12.22 13.39
C LYS A 3 -11.75 13.11 14.58
N ASN A 4 -12.61 13.22 15.60
CA ASN A 4 -12.29 13.94 16.83
C ASN A 4 -11.07 13.37 17.58
N ALA A 5 -10.74 12.09 17.44
CA ALA A 5 -9.57 11.52 18.11
C ALA A 5 -8.26 11.94 17.41
N TYR A 6 -8.24 11.97 16.08
CA TYR A 6 -7.10 12.48 15.30
C TYR A 6 -6.97 14.02 15.41
N GLU A 7 -8.08 14.75 15.34
CA GLU A 7 -8.08 16.22 15.43
C GLU A 7 -7.67 16.75 16.82
N ASN A 8 -7.84 15.96 17.88
CA ASN A 8 -7.41 16.32 19.23
C ASN A 8 -6.06 15.69 19.63
N ASP A 9 -5.25 15.24 18.66
CA ASP A 9 -3.95 14.56 18.87
C ASP A 9 -4.01 13.32 19.78
N LYS A 10 -5.20 12.75 20.03
CA LYS A 10 -5.36 11.55 20.85
C LYS A 10 -4.95 10.28 20.12
N MET A 11 -4.87 10.33 18.79
CA MET A 11 -4.30 9.29 17.93
C MET A 11 -3.46 9.93 16.82
N LYS A 12 -2.30 9.35 16.53
CA LYS A 12 -1.46 9.72 15.39
C LYS A 12 -1.27 8.52 14.49
N GLY A 13 -1.36 8.74 13.18
CA GLY A 13 -1.01 7.71 12.21
C GLY A 13 0.47 7.41 12.31
N HIS A 14 0.83 6.13 12.42
CA HIS A 14 2.24 5.75 12.36
C HIS A 14 2.58 5.28 10.96
N VAL A 15 3.62 5.89 10.38
CA VAL A 15 4.17 5.53 9.08
C VAL A 15 5.64 5.21 9.31
N TYR A 16 6.11 4.09 8.76
CA TYR A 16 7.52 3.74 8.89
C TYR A 16 8.38 4.81 8.21
N PRO A 17 9.52 5.24 8.80
CA PRO A 17 10.35 6.30 8.24
C PRO A 17 10.80 6.04 6.80
N ASP A 18 11.09 4.79 6.46
CA ASP A 18 11.51 4.42 5.10
C ASP A 18 10.36 4.46 4.09
N VAL A 19 9.11 4.29 4.53
CA VAL A 19 7.94 4.43 3.65
C VAL A 19 7.79 5.87 3.21
N LYS A 20 7.81 6.83 4.15
CA LYS A 20 7.65 8.25 3.83
C LYS A 20 8.73 8.72 2.85
N ALA A 21 10.01 8.44 3.15
CA ALA A 21 11.12 8.88 2.31
C ALA A 21 11.04 8.34 0.87
N VAL A 22 10.62 7.08 0.70
CA VAL A 22 10.44 6.47 -0.62
C VAL A 22 9.22 7.03 -1.34
N VAL A 23 8.11 7.21 -0.64
CA VAL A 23 6.88 7.81 -1.18
C VAL A 23 7.15 9.24 -1.66
N GLU A 24 7.85 10.07 -0.88
CA GLU A 24 8.24 11.43 -1.28
C GLU A 24 9.12 11.44 -2.54
N ARG A 25 10.04 10.49 -2.66
CA ARG A 25 10.92 10.37 -3.82
C ARG A 25 10.18 9.96 -5.09
N LEU A 26 9.20 9.08 -4.97
CA LEU A 26 8.51 8.49 -6.12
C LEU A 26 7.26 9.30 -6.53
N SER A 27 6.57 9.98 -5.60
CA SER A 27 5.27 10.63 -5.87
C SER A 27 5.32 11.72 -6.94
N ALA A 28 6.50 12.24 -7.26
CA ALA A 28 6.68 13.23 -8.32
C ALA A 28 6.57 12.64 -9.74
N THR A 29 6.80 11.33 -9.91
CA THR A 29 6.85 10.67 -11.22
C THR A 29 5.98 9.42 -11.31
N ILE A 30 5.62 8.83 -10.17
CA ILE A 30 4.84 7.60 -10.07
C ILE A 30 3.64 7.89 -9.17
N PRO A 31 2.40 7.65 -9.63
CA PRO A 31 1.23 7.86 -8.80
C PRO A 31 1.16 6.78 -7.71
N ILE A 32 0.90 7.19 -6.47
CA ILE A 32 0.92 6.30 -5.30
C ILE A 32 -0.48 6.19 -4.73
N TYR A 33 -0.95 4.96 -4.55
CA TYR A 33 -2.30 4.68 -4.05
C TYR A 33 -2.23 3.80 -2.81
N THR A 34 -3.31 3.83 -2.03
CA THR A 34 -3.50 2.95 -0.87
C THR A 34 -4.70 2.06 -1.11
N TYR A 35 -4.66 0.82 -0.61
CA TYR A 35 -5.80 -0.10 -0.63
C TYR A 35 -5.92 -0.80 0.73
N SER A 36 -6.98 -0.49 1.45
CA SER A 36 -7.19 -0.95 2.83
C SER A 36 -8.62 -1.40 3.06
N SER A 37 -8.84 -2.25 4.06
CA SER A 37 -10.20 -2.59 4.51
C SER A 37 -10.89 -1.41 5.21
N GLU A 38 -10.12 -0.45 5.71
CA GLU A 38 -10.62 0.76 6.35
C GLU A 38 -11.25 1.71 5.32
N PRO A 39 -12.38 2.37 5.65
CA PRO A 39 -12.99 3.35 4.75
C PRO A 39 -12.03 4.44 4.32
N VAL A 40 -12.16 4.95 3.08
CA VAL A 40 -11.30 6.01 2.54
C VAL A 40 -11.16 7.21 3.49
N LEU A 41 -12.23 7.59 4.19
CA LEU A 41 -12.18 8.69 5.17
C LEU A 41 -11.21 8.40 6.34
N ALA A 42 -11.20 7.17 6.84
CA ALA A 42 -10.30 6.76 7.92
C ALA A 42 -8.84 6.73 7.45
N GLN A 43 -8.59 6.26 6.22
CA GLN A 43 -7.26 6.30 5.61
C GLN A 43 -6.75 7.73 5.49
N LYS A 44 -7.55 8.66 4.96
CA LYS A 44 -7.20 10.09 4.86
C LYS A 44 -6.86 10.70 6.21
N LEU A 45 -7.66 10.43 7.25
CA LEU A 45 -7.39 10.90 8.61
C LEU A 45 -6.09 10.34 9.19
N LEU A 46 -5.81 9.05 8.96
CA LEU A 46 -4.58 8.40 9.41
C LEU A 46 -3.35 9.06 8.78
N PHE A 47 -3.39 9.34 7.47
CA PHE A 47 -2.27 9.93 6.75
C PHE A 47 -2.13 11.45 6.94
N SER A 48 -3.23 12.18 7.16
CA SER A 48 -3.18 13.63 7.40
C SER A 48 -2.71 14.00 8.80
N HIS A 49 -2.87 13.07 9.76
CA HIS A 49 -2.42 13.22 11.15
C HIS A 49 -1.30 12.24 11.49
N SER A 50 -0.39 11.97 10.54
CA SER A 50 0.74 11.09 10.79
C SER A 50 1.77 11.72 11.73
N THR A 51 2.58 10.89 12.40
CA THR A 51 3.70 11.36 13.25
C THR A 51 4.72 12.20 12.51
N ASP A 52 4.77 12.06 11.18
CA ASP A 52 5.73 12.69 10.30
C ASP A 52 5.11 13.82 9.47
N GLY A 53 3.94 14.32 9.88
CA GLY A 53 3.18 15.36 9.18
C GLY A 53 2.14 14.80 8.20
N ASP A 54 1.45 15.69 7.49
CA ASP A 54 0.44 15.30 6.51
C ASP A 54 1.11 14.71 5.25
N ILE A 55 0.89 13.41 5.01
CA ILE A 55 1.42 12.73 3.82
C ILE A 55 0.37 12.55 2.72
N THR A 56 -0.87 13.01 2.92
CA THR A 56 -1.93 12.92 1.92
C THR A 56 -1.62 13.61 0.59
N PRO A 57 -0.82 14.71 0.52
CA PRO A 57 -0.43 15.31 -0.75
C PRO A 57 0.47 14.41 -1.62
N LEU A 58 1.09 13.38 -1.03
CA LEU A 58 1.94 12.43 -1.74
C LEU A 58 1.15 11.26 -2.34
N LEU A 59 -0.13 11.12 -1.98
CA LEU A 59 -1.00 10.03 -2.40
C LEU A 59 -1.94 10.50 -3.52
N SER A 60 -1.92 9.78 -4.64
CA SER A 60 -2.77 10.00 -5.81
C SER A 60 -4.20 9.48 -5.63
N GLY A 61 -4.42 8.57 -4.68
CA GLY A 61 -5.75 8.07 -4.38
C GLY A 61 -5.81 6.97 -3.31
N TYR A 62 -7.03 6.53 -3.05
CA TYR A 62 -7.36 5.59 -1.97
C TYR A 62 -8.42 4.62 -2.48
N PHE A 63 -8.25 3.34 -2.18
CA PHE A 63 -9.23 2.30 -2.40
C PHE A 63 -9.59 1.67 -1.06
N ASP A 64 -10.86 1.29 -0.93
CA ASP A 64 -11.34 0.49 0.19
C ASP A 64 -12.20 -0.68 -0.27
N ASN A 65 -12.87 -1.37 0.65
CA ASN A 65 -13.74 -2.51 0.32
C ASN A 65 -14.88 -2.19 -0.66
N SER A 66 -15.16 -0.92 -0.97
CA SER A 66 -16.12 -0.54 -2.01
C SER A 66 -15.69 -0.98 -3.42
N ILE A 67 -14.38 -1.12 -3.69
CA ILE A 67 -13.88 -1.65 -4.98
C ILE A 67 -13.96 -3.19 -5.03
N GLY A 68 -13.98 -3.84 -3.87
CA GLY A 68 -13.97 -5.29 -3.68
C GLY A 68 -13.07 -5.71 -2.51
N PHE A 69 -13.03 -7.01 -2.21
CA PHE A 69 -12.20 -7.57 -1.13
C PHE A 69 -10.75 -7.79 -1.56
N LYS A 70 -9.80 -7.59 -0.64
CA LYS A 70 -8.34 -7.69 -0.90
C LYS A 70 -7.85 -9.10 -1.23
N PHE A 71 -8.65 -10.14 -1.01
CA PHE A 71 -8.31 -11.53 -1.37
C PHE A 71 -8.94 -11.97 -2.70
N ASP A 72 -9.60 -11.06 -3.41
CA ASP A 72 -10.21 -11.31 -4.72
C ASP A 72 -9.39 -10.63 -5.82
N SER A 73 -8.96 -11.40 -6.83
CA SER A 73 -8.19 -10.88 -7.97
C SER A 73 -8.96 -9.83 -8.76
N ASP A 74 -10.29 -9.92 -8.82
CA ASP A 74 -11.11 -8.97 -9.58
C ASP A 74 -11.07 -7.56 -8.97
N SER A 75 -10.85 -7.43 -7.66
CA SER A 75 -10.62 -6.13 -7.00
C SER A 75 -9.42 -5.41 -7.60
N TYR A 76 -8.32 -6.12 -7.83
CA TYR A 76 -7.10 -5.55 -8.43
C TYR A 76 -7.27 -5.20 -9.90
N ARG A 77 -8.05 -6.00 -10.65
CA ARG A 77 -8.42 -5.67 -12.05
C ARG A 77 -9.24 -4.38 -12.12
N LYS A 78 -10.19 -4.20 -11.19
CA LYS A 78 -10.99 -2.96 -11.08
C LYS A 78 -10.12 -1.77 -10.68
N ILE A 79 -9.23 -1.93 -9.70
CA ILE A 79 -8.26 -0.90 -9.31
C ILE A 79 -7.45 -0.45 -10.54
N ALA A 80 -6.88 -1.39 -11.30
CA ALA A 80 -6.13 -1.08 -12.52
C ALA A 80 -6.99 -0.32 -13.55
N SER A 81 -8.24 -0.75 -13.73
CA SER A 81 -9.20 -0.06 -14.61
C SER A 81 -9.50 1.36 -14.14
N GLU A 82 -9.68 1.62 -12.84
CA GLU A 82 -9.92 2.97 -12.31
C GLU A 82 -8.67 3.87 -12.43
N MET A 83 -7.49 3.27 -12.31
CA MET A 83 -6.21 3.96 -12.58
C MET A 83 -5.96 4.21 -14.08
N GLY A 84 -6.69 3.53 -14.97
CA GLY A 84 -6.49 3.62 -16.41
C GLY A 84 -5.18 2.96 -16.91
N VAL A 85 -4.66 1.98 -16.16
CA VAL A 85 -3.42 1.27 -16.48
C VAL A 85 -3.66 -0.24 -16.56
N PRO A 86 -2.83 -1.00 -17.29
CA PRO A 86 -2.94 -2.45 -17.26
C PRO A 86 -2.41 -3.01 -15.92
N PRO A 87 -2.93 -4.14 -15.40
CA PRO A 87 -2.54 -4.69 -14.10
C PRO A 87 -1.03 -4.87 -13.91
N GLU A 88 -0.32 -5.27 -14.95
CA GLU A 88 1.14 -5.47 -14.96
C GLU A 88 1.95 -4.19 -14.75
N SER A 89 1.33 -3.01 -14.89
CA SER A 89 1.96 -1.72 -14.56
C SER A 89 1.86 -1.37 -13.06
N ILE A 90 1.21 -2.21 -12.25
CA ILE A 90 1.03 -1.98 -10.82
C ILE A 90 2.02 -2.82 -10.04
N LEU A 91 2.86 -2.16 -9.24
CA LEU A 91 3.61 -2.78 -8.16
C LEU A 91 2.78 -2.73 -6.87
N PHE A 92 2.28 -3.88 -6.41
CA PHE A 92 1.53 -4.01 -5.16
C PHE A 92 2.44 -4.48 -4.02
N LEU A 93 2.44 -3.72 -2.92
CA LEU A 93 3.20 -4.01 -1.71
C LEU A 93 2.23 -4.38 -0.59
N THR A 94 2.37 -5.58 -0.03
CA THR A 94 1.51 -6.08 1.06
C THR A 94 2.31 -6.99 1.98
N ASP A 95 1.95 -7.05 3.25
CA ASP A 95 2.45 -8.05 4.20
C ASP A 95 1.63 -9.36 4.15
N SER A 96 0.46 -9.35 3.50
CA SER A 96 -0.43 -10.50 3.45
C SER A 96 -0.16 -11.39 2.24
N GLU A 97 0.17 -12.66 2.50
CA GLU A 97 0.32 -13.68 1.45
C GLU A 97 -0.96 -13.84 0.60
N ARG A 98 -2.13 -13.77 1.23
CA ARG A 98 -3.41 -13.94 0.52
C ARG A 98 -3.67 -12.81 -0.47
N GLU A 99 -3.40 -11.58 -0.05
CA GLU A 99 -3.50 -10.40 -0.92
C GLU A 99 -2.45 -10.45 -2.04
N ALA A 100 -1.23 -10.87 -1.72
CA ALA A 100 -0.16 -11.03 -2.70
C ALA A 100 -0.54 -12.02 -3.81
N ARG A 101 -1.15 -13.15 -3.44
CA ARG A 101 -1.65 -14.15 -4.42
C ARG A 101 -2.79 -13.60 -5.27
N ALA A 102 -3.73 -12.86 -4.67
CA ALA A 102 -4.84 -12.26 -5.40
C ALA A 102 -4.37 -11.19 -6.41
N ALA A 103 -3.47 -10.30 -5.99
CA ALA A 103 -2.86 -9.30 -6.86
C ALA A 103 -2.07 -9.93 -8.01
N ARG A 104 -1.25 -10.95 -7.72
CA ARG A 104 -0.50 -11.68 -8.76
C ARG A 104 -1.43 -12.39 -9.76
N ALA A 105 -2.54 -12.97 -9.29
CA ALA A 105 -3.54 -13.59 -10.16
C ALA A 105 -4.28 -12.57 -11.06
N ALA A 106 -4.33 -11.30 -10.66
CA ALA A 106 -4.84 -10.22 -11.48
C ALA A 106 -3.84 -9.74 -12.55
N GLY A 107 -2.55 -10.06 -12.38
CA GLY A 107 -1.46 -9.67 -13.28
C GLY A 107 -0.53 -8.61 -12.69
N CYS A 108 -0.72 -8.18 -11.43
CA CYS A 108 0.14 -7.19 -10.79
C CYS A 108 1.54 -7.75 -10.50
N GLU A 109 2.54 -6.87 -10.55
CA GLU A 109 3.82 -7.09 -9.89
C GLU A 109 3.61 -7.02 -8.38
N VAL A 110 4.22 -7.94 -7.63
CA VAL A 110 3.98 -8.03 -6.18
C VAL A 110 5.30 -8.16 -5.43
N ARG A 111 5.41 -7.47 -4.29
CA ARG A 111 6.45 -7.73 -3.29
C ARG A 111 5.79 -7.90 -1.93
N VAL A 112 6.25 -8.91 -1.18
CA VAL A 112 5.75 -9.16 0.17
C VAL A 112 6.64 -8.43 1.18
N VAL A 113 6.03 -7.57 1.99
CA VAL A 113 6.72 -6.72 2.95
C VAL A 113 6.82 -7.41 4.29
N VAL A 114 8.04 -7.72 4.73
CA VAL A 114 8.31 -8.38 6.00
C VAL A 114 8.76 -7.33 7.01
N ARG A 115 7.92 -7.05 8.02
CA ARG A 115 8.26 -6.20 9.16
C ARG A 115 8.19 -6.98 10.46
N GLN A 116 8.91 -6.51 11.47
CA GLN A 116 8.81 -7.05 12.82
C GLN A 116 7.36 -6.92 13.32
N GLY A 117 6.78 -8.03 13.75
CA GLY A 117 5.39 -8.10 14.23
C GLY A 117 4.38 -8.61 13.20
N ASN A 118 4.75 -8.67 11.91
CA ASN A 118 3.92 -9.31 10.89
C ASN A 118 3.97 -10.84 11.04
N GLU A 119 2.94 -11.51 10.54
CA GLU A 119 3.00 -12.95 10.32
C GLU A 119 4.13 -13.28 9.35
N ALA A 120 4.94 -14.29 9.69
CA ALA A 120 6.04 -14.71 8.82
C ALA A 120 5.47 -15.33 7.53
N PRO A 121 5.96 -14.94 6.33
CA PRO A 121 5.53 -15.58 5.09
C PRO A 121 5.78 -17.09 5.14
N SER A 122 4.87 -17.87 4.55
CA SER A 122 5.06 -19.31 4.39
C SER A 122 6.27 -19.63 3.51
N ASP A 123 6.79 -20.86 3.58
CA ASP A 123 7.90 -21.27 2.71
C ASP A 123 7.51 -21.26 1.23
N ALA A 124 6.24 -21.51 0.92
CA ALA A 124 5.70 -21.34 -0.42
C ALA A 124 5.73 -19.87 -0.85
N ALA A 125 5.33 -18.94 0.02
CA ALA A 125 5.40 -17.50 -0.29
C ALA A 125 6.84 -17.02 -0.50
N LYS A 126 7.81 -17.52 0.28
CA LYS A 126 9.24 -17.19 0.11
C LYS A 126 9.79 -17.63 -1.26
N GLN A 127 9.25 -18.70 -1.83
CA GLN A 127 9.63 -19.19 -3.16
C GLN A 127 8.89 -18.42 -4.28
N ASP A 128 7.64 -18.04 -4.01
CA ASP A 128 6.72 -17.45 -4.98
C ASP A 128 6.87 -15.93 -5.16
N PHE A 129 7.35 -15.23 -4.13
CA PHE A 129 7.40 -13.77 -4.11
C PHE A 129 8.77 -13.26 -3.70
N GLN A 130 9.17 -12.13 -4.30
CA GLN A 130 10.29 -11.35 -3.79
C GLN A 130 9.86 -10.67 -2.48
N LEU A 131 10.60 -10.95 -1.41
CA LEU A 131 10.40 -10.36 -0.10
C LEU A 131 11.24 -9.11 0.04
N ILE A 132 10.69 -8.08 0.67
CA ILE A 132 11.41 -6.86 1.05
C ILE A 132 11.18 -6.57 2.52
N SER A 133 12.20 -6.04 3.19
CA SER A 133 12.15 -5.60 4.58
C SER A 133 12.05 -4.07 4.71
N SER A 134 12.35 -3.34 3.63
CA SER A 134 12.26 -1.90 3.52
C SER A 134 11.80 -1.46 2.13
N PHE A 135 11.08 -0.33 2.05
CA PHE A 135 10.70 0.29 0.78
C PHE A 135 11.93 0.82 0.02
N ASN A 136 13.09 1.00 0.65
CA ASN A 136 14.30 1.39 -0.07
C ASN A 136 14.69 0.37 -1.14
N GLU A 137 14.35 -0.90 -0.95
CA GLU A 137 14.70 -2.00 -1.85
C GLU A 137 14.00 -1.88 -3.22
N ILE A 138 12.81 -1.26 -3.27
CA ILE A 138 12.07 -1.06 -4.52
C ILE A 138 12.56 0.14 -5.32
N LEU A 139 13.37 1.04 -4.75
CA LEU A 139 13.90 2.20 -5.48
C LEU A 139 14.72 1.80 -6.71
N SER A 140 15.39 0.65 -6.64
CA SER A 140 16.17 0.09 -7.76
C SER A 140 15.31 -0.18 -9.01
N LEU A 141 14.00 -0.40 -8.85
CA LEU A 141 13.07 -0.67 -9.95
C LEU A 141 12.74 0.59 -10.77
N PHE A 142 13.01 1.78 -10.23
CA PHE A 142 12.57 3.06 -10.81
C PHE A 142 13.74 3.98 -11.18
N ASN A 143 14.99 3.54 -11.00
CA ASN A 143 16.17 4.26 -11.47
C ASN A 143 16.53 3.70 -12.86
N SER A 144 15.93 4.25 -13.91
CA SER A 144 16.29 4.01 -15.33
C SER A 144 16.53 5.34 -16.03
#